data_AF-A0A1A7WDN7-F1
#
_entry.id   AF-A0A1A7WDN7-F1
#
_cell.length_a   1.000
_cell.length_b   1.000
_cell.length_c   1.000
_cell.angle_alpha   90.00
_cell.angle_beta   90.00
_cell.angle_gamma   90.00
#
_symmetry.space_group_name_H-M   'P 1'
#
loop_
_entity.id
_entity.type
_entity.pdbx_description
1 polymer ?
#
loop_
_entity_poly.entity_id
_entity_poly.type
_entity_poly.pdbx_seq_one_letter_code
_entity_poly.pdbx_strand_id
1 'polypeptide(L)'
;MHFTQVLELYPDTRVTQILYNDVKNAAELRRKAMEGKINGALINPTMLVSPFQVLVAANKAVHLQTAGKMKTKTLNAEIIFNLSPTNNISEAFKRFGISDGDHSVLVVVVHKNNEEQFVSDISAMVDGQQLPVEDVSSLSDFNKIKKVFLIL
;
A
#
# COMPACT_ATOMS: atom_id res chain seq x y z
N MET A 1 10.41 8.06 8.50
CA MET A 1 9.33 8.35 9.47
C MET A 1 8.05 7.73 8.94
N HIS A 2 7.20 7.13 9.78
CA HIS A 2 5.90 6.62 9.35
C HIS A 2 4.84 7.72 9.47
N PHE A 3 3.81 7.68 8.62
CA PHE A 3 2.70 8.62 8.63
C PHE A 3 1.42 7.88 9.00
N THR A 4 0.74 8.30 10.07
CA THR A 4 -0.48 7.67 10.58
C THR A 4 -1.64 8.65 10.53
N GLN A 5 -2.74 8.23 9.91
CA GLN A 5 -3.98 9.01 9.79
C GLN A 5 -5.15 8.24 10.39
N VAL A 6 -5.97 8.91 11.19
CA VAL A 6 -7.29 8.40 11.61
C VAL A 6 -8.27 8.63 10.46
N LEU A 7 -9.05 7.61 10.11
CA LEU A 7 -10.12 7.76 9.14
C LEU A 7 -11.32 8.45 9.78
N GLU A 8 -11.71 9.62 9.28
CA GLU A 8 -12.79 10.42 9.90
C GLU A 8 -14.13 9.66 9.99
N LEU A 9 -14.46 8.87 8.97
CA LEU A 9 -15.68 8.05 8.94
C LEU A 9 -15.57 6.77 9.79
N TYR A 10 -14.36 6.42 10.23
CA TYR A 10 -14.06 5.21 11.01
C TYR A 10 -13.07 5.57 12.13
N PRO A 11 -13.52 6.25 13.21
CA PRO A 11 -12.62 6.85 14.19
C PRO A 11 -11.69 5.86 14.93
N ASP A 12 -12.10 4.60 15.01
CA ASP A 12 -11.30 3.51 15.60
C ASP A 12 -10.25 2.94 14.64
N THR A 13 -10.29 3.34 13.37
CA THR A 13 -9.43 2.83 12.30
C THR A 13 -8.34 3.85 11.95
N ARG A 14 -7.11 3.36 11.95
CA ARG A 14 -5.91 4.08 11.54
C ARG A 14 -5.34 3.47 10.27
N VAL A 15 -4.75 4.33 9.45
CA VAL A 15 -3.94 3.94 8.29
C VAL A 15 -2.53 4.45 8.51
N THR A 16 -1.59 3.52 8.65
CA THR A 16 -0.17 3.83 8.77
C THR A 16 0.55 3.51 7.47
N GLN A 17 1.31 4.47 6.96
CA GLN A 17 2.12 4.37 5.75
C GLN A 17 3.60 4.42 6.11
N ILE A 18 4.41 3.57 5.47
CA ILE A 18 5.85 3.52 5.67
C ILE A 18 6.54 3.33 4.33
N LEU A 19 7.38 4.29 3.94
CA LEU A 19 8.10 4.24 2.68
C LEU A 19 9.51 3.72 2.87
N TYR A 20 9.92 2.79 2.01
CA TYR A 20 11.28 2.25 1.95
C TYR A 20 11.85 2.37 0.53
N ASN A 21 13.13 2.69 0.46
CA ASN A 21 13.97 2.58 -0.73
C ASN A 21 15.14 1.63 -0.46
N ASP A 22 15.94 1.31 -1.47
CA ASP A 22 17.09 0.41 -1.39
C ASP A 22 16.73 -0.94 -0.76
N VAL A 23 15.53 -1.42 -1.08
CA VAL A 23 14.96 -2.68 -0.59
C VAL A 23 15.69 -3.85 -1.24
N LYS A 24 16.14 -4.80 -0.42
CA LYS A 24 16.94 -5.95 -0.84
C LYS A 24 16.17 -7.27 -0.82
N ASN A 25 15.03 -7.31 -0.15
CA ASN A 25 14.26 -8.54 0.08
C ASN A 25 12.80 -8.48 -0.44
N ALA A 26 12.54 -7.73 -1.52
CA ALA A 26 11.20 -7.57 -2.10
C ALA A 26 10.52 -8.91 -2.46
N ALA A 27 11.25 -9.85 -3.07
CA ALA A 27 10.74 -11.19 -3.36
C ALA A 27 10.27 -11.95 -2.09
N GLU A 28 11.01 -11.82 -0.99
CA GLU A 28 10.64 -12.42 0.29
C GLU A 28 9.40 -11.77 0.88
N LEU A 29 9.34 -10.42 0.88
CA LEU A 29 8.20 -9.66 1.35
C LEU A 29 6.93 -10.03 0.58
N ARG A 30 7.02 -10.07 -0.76
CA ARG A 30 5.91 -10.47 -1.62
C ARG A 30 5.43 -11.88 -1.30
N ARG A 31 6.34 -12.84 -1.16
CA ARG A 31 6.00 -14.23 -0.80
C ARG A 31 5.28 -14.28 0.56
N LYS A 32 5.82 -13.61 1.58
CA LYS A 32 5.20 -13.55 2.93
C LYS A 32 3.81 -12.92 2.89
N ALA A 33 3.60 -11.88 2.09
CA ALA A 33 2.27 -11.28 1.90
C ALA A 33 1.29 -12.24 1.22
N MET A 34 1.72 -12.98 0.19
CA MET A 34 0.89 -14.00 -0.47
C MET A 34 0.53 -15.18 0.45
N GLU A 35 1.42 -15.54 1.37
CA GLU A 35 1.20 -16.56 2.41
C GLU A 35 0.35 -16.04 3.59
N GLY A 36 -0.05 -14.77 3.61
CA GLY A 36 -0.82 -14.17 4.70
C GLY A 36 -0.01 -13.90 5.97
N LYS A 37 1.32 -13.90 5.89
CA LYS A 37 2.25 -13.65 7.02
C LYS A 37 2.54 -12.17 7.23
N ILE A 38 2.10 -11.30 6.33
CA ILE A 38 2.20 -9.84 6.45
C ILE A 38 0.79 -9.26 6.48
N ASN A 39 0.46 -8.58 7.58
CA ASN A 39 -0.80 -7.86 7.72
C ASN A 39 -0.67 -6.41 7.21
N GLY A 40 -0.40 -6.25 5.92
CA GLY A 40 -0.30 -4.96 5.27
C GLY A 40 -0.30 -5.08 3.75
N ALA A 41 -0.71 -4.01 3.07
CA ALA A 41 -0.57 -3.89 1.63
C ALA A 41 0.86 -3.46 1.28
N LEU A 42 1.49 -4.20 0.37
CA LEU A 42 2.82 -3.89 -0.16
C LEU A 42 2.65 -3.27 -1.56
N ILE A 43 2.85 -1.96 -1.62
CA ILE A 43 2.52 -1.14 -2.80
C ILE A 43 3.80 -0.69 -3.48
N ASN A 44 3.83 -0.74 -4.81
CA ASN A 44 4.90 -0.19 -5.62
C ASN A 44 4.81 1.35 -5.63
N PRO A 45 5.76 2.07 -5.00
CA PRO A 45 5.71 3.53 -4.91
C PRO A 45 5.95 4.23 -6.25
N THR A 46 6.53 3.56 -7.26
CA THR A 46 6.73 4.17 -8.58
C THR A 46 5.41 4.49 -9.29
N MET A 47 4.30 3.92 -8.82
CA MET A 47 2.95 4.13 -9.37
C MET A 47 2.08 5.09 -8.54
N LEU A 48 2.68 5.80 -7.57
CA LEU A 48 1.99 6.73 -6.68
C LEU A 48 2.44 8.17 -6.95
N VAL A 49 1.55 9.13 -6.80
CA VAL A 49 1.88 10.58 -6.89
C VAL A 49 1.94 11.23 -5.51
N SER A 50 1.13 10.75 -4.57
CA SER A 50 0.98 11.33 -3.24
C SER A 50 0.54 10.28 -2.22
N PRO A 51 0.94 10.38 -0.95
CA PRO A 51 0.41 9.53 0.13
C PRO A 51 -1.11 9.67 0.29
N PHE A 52 -1.66 10.82 -0.09
CA PHE A 52 -3.11 11.07 -0.03
C PHE A 52 -3.89 10.10 -0.95
N GLN A 53 -3.35 9.76 -2.11
CA GLN A 53 -3.95 8.78 -3.03
C GLN A 53 -4.17 7.43 -2.33
N VAL A 54 -3.20 7.01 -1.51
CA VAL A 54 -3.23 5.76 -0.76
C VAL A 54 -4.24 5.83 0.38
N LEU A 55 -4.34 6.97 1.07
CA LEU A 55 -5.39 7.18 2.08
C LEU A 55 -6.79 7.06 1.49
N VAL A 56 -7.02 7.62 0.30
CA VAL A 56 -8.32 7.50 -0.40
C VAL A 56 -8.62 6.04 -0.73
N ALA A 57 -7.63 5.30 -1.25
CA ALA A 57 -7.78 3.87 -1.56
C ALA A 57 -8.05 3.03 -0.30
N ALA A 58 -7.37 3.32 0.80
CA ALA A 58 -7.55 2.66 2.09
C ALA A 58 -8.91 2.97 2.73
N ASN A 59 -9.32 4.24 2.73
CA ASN A 59 -10.62 4.66 3.21
C ASN A 59 -11.76 3.96 2.44
N LYS A 60 -11.65 3.90 1.11
CA LYS A 60 -12.60 3.17 0.28
C LYS A 60 -12.59 1.67 0.57
N ALA A 61 -11.42 1.07 0.78
CA ALA A 61 -11.30 -0.35 1.11
C ALA A 61 -11.99 -0.69 2.44
N VAL A 62 -11.76 0.11 3.49
CA VAL A 62 -12.44 -0.03 4.79
C VAL A 62 -13.95 0.14 4.66
N HIS A 63 -14.39 1.11 3.85
CA HIS A 63 -15.81 1.31 3.58
C HIS A 63 -16.46 0.08 2.92
N LEU A 64 -15.82 -0.45 1.87
CA LEU A 64 -16.32 -1.63 1.16
C LEU A 64 -16.27 -2.89 2.02
N GLN A 65 -15.27 -3.03 2.89
CA GLN A 65 -15.21 -4.11 3.88
C GLN A 65 -16.40 -4.04 4.84
N THR A 66 -16.64 -2.88 5.44
CA THR A 66 -17.74 -2.65 6.38
C THR A 66 -19.10 -2.90 5.72
N ALA A 67 -19.25 -2.54 4.44
CA ALA A 67 -20.48 -2.77 3.68
C ALA A 67 -20.63 -4.20 3.13
N GLY A 68 -19.63 -5.08 3.29
CA GLY A 68 -19.64 -6.43 2.70
C GLY A 68 -19.58 -6.43 1.16
N LYS A 69 -18.97 -5.41 0.55
CA LYS A 69 -18.96 -5.16 -0.90
C LYS A 69 -17.55 -5.14 -1.52
N MET A 70 -16.54 -5.67 -0.81
CA MET A 70 -15.20 -5.82 -1.39
C MET A 70 -15.25 -6.72 -2.63
N LYS A 71 -14.44 -6.38 -3.64
CA LYS A 71 -14.25 -7.25 -4.81
C LYS A 71 -13.17 -8.29 -4.60
N THR A 72 -12.21 -8.01 -3.72
CA THR A 72 -11.10 -8.89 -3.38
C THR A 72 -11.36 -9.65 -2.08
N LYS A 73 -10.48 -10.63 -1.78
CA LYS A 73 -10.63 -11.51 -0.62
C LYS A 73 -10.17 -10.90 0.70
N THR A 74 -9.33 -9.86 0.67
CA THR A 74 -8.71 -9.27 1.86
C THR A 74 -8.70 -7.76 1.77
N LEU A 75 -8.70 -7.09 2.93
CA LEU A 75 -8.62 -5.62 2.97
C LEU A 75 -7.35 -5.12 2.26
N ASN A 76 -6.20 -5.74 2.49
CA ASN A 76 -4.92 -5.37 1.87
C ASN A 76 -4.97 -5.47 0.33
N ALA A 77 -5.64 -6.50 -0.20
CA ALA A 77 -5.87 -6.64 -1.62
C ALA A 77 -6.81 -5.56 -2.18
N GLU A 78 -7.83 -5.19 -1.41
CA GLU A 78 -8.81 -4.17 -1.80
C GLU A 78 -8.15 -2.78 -1.87
N ILE A 79 -7.18 -2.48 -1.01
CA ILE A 79 -6.39 -1.24 -1.06
C ILE A 79 -5.63 -1.14 -2.40
N ILE A 80 -4.88 -2.19 -2.76
CA ILE A 80 -4.12 -2.24 -4.03
C ILE A 80 -5.07 -2.15 -5.22
N PHE A 81 -6.20 -2.85 -5.16
CA PHE A 81 -7.22 -2.81 -6.21
C PHE A 81 -7.83 -1.42 -6.38
N ASN A 82 -8.11 -0.71 -5.29
CA ASN A 82 -8.69 0.64 -5.32
C ASN A 82 -7.75 1.72 -5.89
N LEU A 83 -6.45 1.44 -6.05
CA LEU A 83 -5.52 2.31 -6.77
C LEU A 83 -5.64 2.19 -8.30
N SER A 84 -6.20 1.08 -8.80
CA SER A 84 -6.29 0.83 -10.24
C SER A 84 -7.40 1.64 -10.90
N PRO A 85 -7.16 2.20 -12.10
CA PRO A 85 -8.22 2.82 -12.91
C PRO A 85 -9.10 1.77 -13.61
N THR A 86 -8.74 0.47 -13.58
CA THR A 86 -9.47 -0.61 -14.23
C THR A 86 -10.08 -1.59 -13.22
N ASN A 87 -11.09 -2.35 -13.64
CA ASN A 87 -11.72 -3.40 -12.82
C ASN A 87 -10.98 -4.74 -12.85
N ASN A 88 -9.76 -4.81 -13.40
CA ASN A 88 -8.98 -6.05 -13.48
C ASN A 88 -8.08 -6.20 -12.25
N ILE A 89 -8.44 -7.13 -11.36
CA ILE A 89 -7.71 -7.38 -10.10
C ILE A 89 -6.25 -7.80 -10.38
N SER A 90 -6.03 -8.75 -11.29
CA SER A 90 -4.69 -9.24 -11.60
C SER A 90 -3.79 -8.13 -12.16
N GLU A 91 -4.36 -7.27 -13.00
CA GLU A 91 -3.64 -6.11 -13.54
C GLU A 91 -3.34 -5.07 -12.45
N ALA A 92 -4.29 -4.82 -11.54
CA ALA A 92 -4.07 -3.93 -10.41
C ALA A 92 -2.89 -4.40 -9.55
N PHE A 93 -2.83 -5.68 -9.22
CA PHE A 93 -1.71 -6.25 -8.48
C PHE A 93 -0.39 -6.17 -9.24
N LYS A 94 -0.40 -6.45 -10.55
CA LYS A 94 0.82 -6.37 -11.37
C LYS A 94 1.39 -4.94 -11.45
N ARG A 95 0.52 -3.92 -11.43
CA ARG A 95 0.93 -2.52 -11.56
C ARG A 95 1.24 -1.88 -10.21
N PHE A 96 0.34 -2.05 -9.24
CA PHE A 96 0.37 -1.31 -7.97
C PHE A 96 0.90 -2.14 -6.79
N GLY A 97 0.93 -3.47 -6.88
CA GLY A 97 1.64 -4.31 -5.91
C GLY A 97 3.13 -4.39 -6.23
N ILE A 98 3.94 -4.74 -5.24
CA ILE A 98 5.37 -4.98 -5.48
C ILE A 98 5.62 -6.24 -6.32
N SER A 99 6.75 -6.24 -7.01
CA SER A 99 7.34 -7.36 -7.75
C SER A 99 8.65 -7.82 -7.12
N ASP A 100 9.12 -9.01 -7.47
CA ASP A 100 10.31 -9.64 -6.85
C ASP A 100 11.59 -8.81 -7.01
N GLY A 101 11.68 -7.97 -8.07
CA GLY A 101 12.83 -7.13 -8.38
C GLY A 101 12.67 -5.66 -8.00
N ASP A 102 11.62 -5.27 -7.28
CA ASP A 102 11.44 -3.88 -6.88
C ASP A 102 12.45 -3.49 -5.78
N HIS A 103 12.97 -2.27 -5.86
CA HIS A 103 13.93 -1.72 -4.88
C HIS A 103 13.30 -0.74 -3.90
N SER A 104 11.98 -0.59 -3.94
CA SER A 104 11.25 0.34 -3.11
C SER A 104 9.86 -0.21 -2.81
N VAL A 105 9.35 0.02 -1.61
CA VAL A 105 8.01 -0.42 -1.19
C VAL A 105 7.36 0.65 -0.32
N LEU A 106 6.09 0.92 -0.57
CA LEU A 106 5.23 1.58 0.39
C LEU A 106 4.42 0.51 1.11
N VAL A 107 4.64 0.39 2.42
CA VAL A 107 3.85 -0.48 3.30
C VAL A 107 2.66 0.32 3.81
N VAL A 108 1.46 -0.26 3.71
CA VAL A 108 0.23 0.32 4.25
C VAL A 108 -0.43 -0.66 5.20
N VAL A 109 -0.63 -0.22 6.44
CA VAL A 109 -1.23 -1.02 7.50
C VAL A 109 -2.51 -0.33 7.94
N VAL A 110 -3.62 -1.05 7.88
CA VAL A 110 -4.90 -0.62 8.48
C VAL A 110 -5.04 -1.33 9.81
N HIS A 111 -5.14 -0.58 10.89
CA HIS A 111 -5.12 -1.13 12.25
C HIS A 111 -5.95 -0.28 13.22
N LYS A 112 -6.29 -0.85 14.37
CA LYS A 112 -6.85 -0.13 15.51
C LYS A 112 -5.78 0.49 16.39
N ASN A 113 -6.21 1.32 17.34
CA ASN A 113 -5.31 2.01 18.27
C ASN A 113 -4.45 1.06 19.13
N ASN A 114 -4.96 -0.14 19.42
CA ASN A 114 -4.27 -1.17 20.21
C ASN A 114 -3.53 -2.20 19.36
N GLU A 115 -3.33 -1.91 18.07
CA GLU A 115 -2.75 -2.81 17.07
C GLU A 115 -1.47 -2.23 16.42
N GLU A 116 -0.82 -1.27 17.08
CA GLU A 116 0.42 -0.63 16.62
C GLU A 116 1.57 -1.62 16.39
N GLN A 117 1.58 -2.75 17.10
CA GLN A 117 2.56 -3.83 16.91
C GLN A 117 2.63 -4.34 15.48
N PHE A 118 1.52 -4.32 14.72
CA PHE A 118 1.53 -4.74 13.32
C PHE A 118 2.41 -3.85 12.44
N VAL A 119 2.53 -2.56 12.79
CA VAL A 119 3.39 -1.60 12.11
C VAL A 119 4.86 -1.94 12.36
N SER A 120 5.23 -2.20 13.61
CA SER A 120 6.60 -2.58 14.00
C SER A 120 7.01 -3.94 13.45
N ASP A 121 6.11 -4.93 13.50
CA ASP A 121 6.35 -6.28 13.01
C ASP A 121 6.73 -6.28 11.53
N ILE A 122 5.96 -5.55 10.70
CA ILE A 122 6.24 -5.47 9.27
C ILE A 122 7.51 -4.66 9.01
N SER A 123 7.71 -3.56 9.76
CA SER A 123 8.92 -2.73 9.63
C SER A 123 10.19 -3.54 9.89
N ALA A 124 10.18 -4.45 10.87
CA ALA A 124 11.29 -5.34 11.17
C ALA A 124 11.58 -6.38 10.07
N MET A 125 10.63 -6.62 9.14
CA MET A 125 10.81 -7.55 8.03
C MET A 125 11.43 -6.90 6.79
N VAL A 126 11.44 -5.58 6.67
CA VAL A 126 11.94 -4.88 5.47
C VAL A 126 13.43 -4.63 5.59
N ASP A 127 14.23 -5.22 4.70
CA ASP A 127 15.65 -4.88 4.53
C ASP A 127 15.75 -3.77 3.49
N GLY A 128 15.76 -2.52 3.97
CA GLY A 128 15.85 -1.32 3.14
C GLY A 128 15.99 -0.06 3.99
N GLN A 129 16.15 1.08 3.33
CA GLN A 129 16.23 2.39 3.98
C GLN A 129 14.85 3.04 4.06
N GLN A 130 14.42 3.38 5.27
CA GLN A 130 13.17 4.12 5.45
C GLN A 130 13.33 5.58 4.98
N LEU A 131 12.33 6.07 4.25
CA LEU A 131 12.20 7.47 3.82
C LEU A 131 11.01 8.16 4.51
N PRO A 132 10.95 9.49 4.54
CA PRO A 132 9.71 10.22 4.77
C PRO A 132 8.64 9.81 3.75
N VAL A 133 7.39 9.67 4.19
CA VAL A 133 6.29 9.22 3.30
C VAL A 133 5.96 10.29 2.27
N GLU A 134 6.15 11.55 2.64
CA GLU A 134 5.99 12.74 1.81
C GLU A 134 6.88 12.70 0.56
N ASP A 135 8.02 12.00 0.65
CA ASP A 135 8.99 11.87 -0.44
C ASP A 135 8.60 10.81 -1.48
N VAL A 136 7.42 10.18 -1.38
CA VAL A 136 6.97 9.16 -2.35
C VAL A 136 7.03 9.65 -3.81
N SER A 137 6.78 10.94 -4.02
CA SER A 137 6.84 11.58 -5.35
C SER A 137 8.22 11.55 -6.00
N SER A 138 9.28 11.41 -5.20
CA SER A 138 10.66 11.27 -5.70
C SER A 138 10.94 9.92 -6.36
N LEU A 139 10.10 8.90 -6.07
CA LEU A 139 10.21 7.55 -6.62
C LEU A 139 9.25 7.32 -7.81
N SER A 140 8.35 8.26 -8.07
CA SER A 140 7.28 8.13 -9.07
C SER A 140 7.82 8.03 -10.50
N ASP A 141 7.31 7.08 -11.26
CA ASP A 141 7.45 7.04 -12.71
C ASP A 141 6.27 7.77 -13.36
N PHE A 142 6.38 9.10 -13.45
CA PHE A 142 5.32 9.95 -13.99
C PHE A 142 4.92 9.58 -15.43
N ASN A 143 5.86 9.08 -16.24
CA ASN A 143 5.56 8.64 -17.60
C ASN A 143 4.66 7.41 -17.59
N LYS A 144 4.97 6.41 -16.74
CA LYS A 144 4.09 5.25 -16.56
C LYS A 144 2.74 5.67 -15.97
N ILE A 145 2.72 6.49 -14.92
CA ILE A 145 1.48 6.94 -14.27
C ILE A 145 0.55 7.62 -15.28
N LYS A 146 1.06 8.61 -16.04
CA LYS A 146 0.28 9.28 -17.08
C LYS A 146 -0.30 8.29 -18.09
N LYS A 147 0.50 7.33 -18.56
CA LYS A 147 0.05 6.30 -19.49
C LYS A 147 -1.03 5.38 -18.89
N VAL A 148 -0.90 4.99 -17.62
CA VAL A 148 -1.87 4.10 -16.94
C VAL A 148 -3.20 4.81 -16.69
N PHE A 149 -3.16 6.08 -16.29
CA PHE A 149 -4.35 6.87 -15.98
C PHE A 149 -4.90 7.67 -17.18
N LEU A 150 -4.31 7.52 -18.37
CA LEU A 150 -4.68 8.23 -19.60
C LEU A 150 -4.66 9.77 -19.41
N ILE A 151 -3.67 10.26 -18.68
CA ILE A 151 -3.44 11.69 -18.43
C ILE A 151 -2.45 12.20 -19.48
N LEU A 152 -2.74 13.38 -20.06
CA LEU A 152 -1.92 14.04 -21.09
C LEU A 152 -0.64 14.68 -20.51
#